data_AF-K7MD19-F1
#
_entry.id   AF-K7MD19-F1
#
_cell.length_a   1.000
_cell.length_b   1.000
_cell.length_c   1.000
_cell.angle_alpha   90.00
_cell.angle_beta   90.00
_cell.angle_gamma   90.00
#
_symmetry.space_group_name_H-M   'P 1'
#
loop_
_entity.id
_entity.type
_entity.pdbx_description
1 polymer ?
#
loop_
_entity_poly.entity_id
_entity_poly.type
_entity_poly.pdbx_seq_one_letter_code
_entity_poly.pdbx_strand_id
1 'polypeptide(L)' 'MKDISSVLFILFVLFIGIEHEGPLKVIEAKICDIKLYNYCDQSCFTDCFRKYGKKVLPLCNEWGQCICRYRC' A
#
# COMPACT_ATOMS: atom_id res chain seq x y z
N MET A 1 -36.37 11.56 -35.78
CA MET A 1 -35.89 10.17 -35.59
C MET A 1 -34.36 10.05 -35.66
N LYS A 2 -33.64 10.90 -36.40
CA LYS A 2 -32.16 10.85 -36.48
C LYS A 2 -31.46 11.36 -35.21
N ASP A 3 -32.06 12.30 -34.50
CA ASP A 3 -31.42 12.92 -33.31
C ASP A 3 -31.33 11.96 -32.11
N ILE A 4 -32.32 11.08 -31.95
CA ILE A 4 -32.36 10.07 -30.89
C ILE A 4 -31.18 9.09 -31.01
N SER A 5 -30.78 8.75 -32.23
CA SER A 5 -29.65 7.85 -32.49
C SER A 5 -28.31 8.43 -32.04
N SER A 6 -28.15 9.76 -32.11
CA SER A 6 -26.91 10.43 -31.70
C SER A 6 -26.75 10.39 -30.18
N VAL A 7 -27.84 10.63 -29.45
CA VAL A 7 -27.86 10.57 -27.98
C VAL A 7 -27.51 9.17 -27.46
N LEU A 8 -28.07 8.13 -28.08
CA LEU A 8 -27.77 6.73 -27.75
C LEU A 8 -26.29 6.37 -27.97
N PHE A 9 -25.69 6.86 -29.06
CA PHE A 9 -24.27 6.62 -29.35
C PHE A 9 -23.36 7.28 -28.32
N ILE A 10 -23.67 8.53 -27.92
CA ILE A 10 -22.91 9.24 -26.88
C ILE A 10 -23.01 8.50 -25.54
N LEU A 11 -24.20 8.03 -25.15
CA LEU A 11 -24.36 7.22 -23.95
C LEU A 11 -23.50 5.94 -24.00
N PHE A 12 -23.55 5.20 -25.12
CA PHE A 12 -22.78 3.97 -25.28
C PHE A 12 -21.27 4.19 -25.11
N VAL A 13 -20.73 5.25 -25.71
CA VAL A 13 -19.30 5.57 -25.58
C VAL A 13 -18.92 5.90 -24.14
N LEU A 14 -19.77 6.63 -23.40
CA LEU A 14 -19.54 6.94 -21.99
C LEU A 14 -19.55 5.68 -21.12
N PHE A 15 -20.46 4.73 -21.37
CA PHE A 15 -20.50 3.47 -20.61
C PHE A 15 -19.26 2.61 -20.85
N ILE A 16 -18.76 2.52 -22.09
CA ILE A 16 -17.54 1.75 -22.41
C ILE A 16 -16.32 2.35 -21.71
N GLY A 17 -16.22 3.68 -21.64
CA GLY A 17 -15.11 4.35 -20.96
C GLY A 17 -15.03 4.04 -19.45
N ILE A 18 -16.18 3.89 -18.80
CA ILE A 18 -16.27 3.66 -17.35
C ILE A 18 -15.99 2.19 -16.98
N GLU A 19 -16.35 1.23 -17.83
CA GLU A 19 -16.08 -0.20 -17.56
C GLU A 19 -14.59 -0.57 -17.65
N HIS A 20 -13.78 0.21 -18.39
CA HIS A 20 -12.34 -0.04 -18.51
C HIS A 20 -11.53 0.47 -17.30
N GLU A 21 -12.09 1.34 -16.47
CA GLU A 21 -11.53 1.72 -15.18
C GLU A 21 -12.14 0.86 -14.08
N GLY A 22 -11.79 -0.43 -14.10
CA GLY A 22 -12.13 -1.33 -12.99
C GLY A 22 -11.69 -0.73 -11.65
N PRO A 23 -12.38 -1.04 -10.53
CA PRO A 23 -12.05 -0.48 -9.23
C PRO A 23 -10.56 -0.65 -8.96
N LEU A 24 -9.87 0.45 -8.62
CA LEU A 24 -8.46 0.43 -8.24
C LEU A 24 -8.28 -0.71 -7.23
N LYS A 25 -7.62 -1.80 -7.66
CA LYS A 25 -7.41 -2.97 -6.83
C LYS A 25 -6.32 -2.60 -5.83
N VAL A 26 -6.72 -1.99 -4.72
CA VAL A 26 -5.84 -1.76 -3.57
C VAL A 26 -5.55 -3.12 -2.98
N ILE A 27 -4.42 -3.72 -3.38
CA ILE A 27 -3.86 -4.86 -2.67
C ILE A 27 -3.18 -4.26 -1.44
N GLU A 28 -3.91 -4.19 -0.32
CA GLU A 28 -3.29 -3.89 0.96
C GLU A 28 -2.27 -4.99 1.26
N ALA A 29 -0.99 -4.71 1.07
CA ALA A 29 0.08 -5.60 1.48
C ALA A 29 0.02 -5.71 3.01
N LYS A 30 -0.01 -6.93 3.54
CA LYS A 30 -0.04 -7.15 4.98
C LYS A 30 1.25 -6.58 5.56
N ILE A 31 1.13 -5.79 6.62
CA ILE A 31 2.28 -5.24 7.32
C ILE A 31 2.49 -6.05 8.59
N CYS A 32 3.73 -6.50 8.80
CA CYS A 32 4.15 -7.23 9.99
C CYS A 32 5.15 -6.39 10.78
N ASP A 33 4.92 -6.28 12.08
CA ASP A 33 5.80 -5.60 13.04
C ASP A 33 6.45 -6.63 13.94
N ILE A 34 7.79 -6.65 14.00
CA ILE A 34 8.54 -7.46 14.95
C ILE A 34 9.25 -6.53 15.93
N LYS A 35 8.97 -6.71 17.23
CA LYS A 35 9.75 -6.06 18.28
C LYS A 35 11.12 -6.71 18.38
N LEU A 36 12.17 -5.91 18.20
CA LEU A 36 13.56 -6.35 18.34
C LEU A 36 14.09 -6.10 19.76
N TYR A 37 13.87 -4.90 20.30
CA TYR A 37 14.34 -4.48 21.62
C TYR A 37 13.26 -3.72 22.38
N ASN A 38 13.35 -3.74 23.72
CA ASN A 38 12.49 -2.93 24.60
C ASN A 38 13.01 -1.48 24.80
N TYR A 39 14.03 -1.10 24.03
CA TYR A 39 14.59 0.25 23.96
C TYR A 39 14.80 0.62 22.48
N CYS A 40 15.01 1.90 22.19
CA CYS A 40 15.29 2.38 20.85
C CYS A 40 16.48 3.32 20.84
N ASP A 41 17.54 2.86 20.16
CA ASP A 41 18.76 3.62 19.92
C ASP A 41 19.16 3.47 18.43
N GLN A 42 20.32 4.00 18.06
CA GLN A 42 20.82 3.89 16.69
C GLN A 42 21.08 2.44 16.24
N SER A 43 21.31 1.50 17.18
CA SER A 43 21.55 0.09 16.85
C SER A 43 20.32 -0.57 16.23
N CYS A 44 19.11 -0.08 16.56
CA CYS A 44 17.84 -0.56 15.99
C CYS A 44 17.87 -0.59 14.45
N PHE A 45 18.37 0.48 13.83
CA PHE A 45 18.42 0.61 12.38
C PHE A 45 19.35 -0.43 11.76
N THR A 46 20.58 -0.51 12.26
CA THR A 46 21.59 -1.45 11.77
C THR A 46 21.16 -2.90 11.99
N ASP A 47 20.59 -3.22 13.16
CA ASP A 47 20.22 -4.58 13.51
C ASP A 47 18.99 -5.08 12.79
N CYS A 48 17.96 -4.23 12.58
CA CYS A 48 16.82 -4.60 11.75
C CYS A 48 17.28 -4.95 10.33
N PHE A 49 18.11 -4.10 9.70
CA PHE A 49 18.62 -4.37 8.35
C PHE A 49 19.50 -5.62 8.31
N ARG A 50 20.36 -5.82 9.32
CA ARG A 50 21.23 -6.99 9.44
C ARG A 50 20.44 -8.29 9.58
N LYS A 51 19.37 -8.28 10.38
CA LYS A 51 18.59 -9.48 10.72
C LYS A 51 17.53 -9.84 9.68
N TYR A 52 16.87 -8.85 9.10
CA TYR A 52 15.71 -9.06 8.22
C TYR A 52 15.92 -8.57 6.78
N GLY A 53 17.07 -7.95 6.49
CA GLY A 53 17.42 -7.46 5.15
C GLY A 53 16.87 -6.08 4.84
N LYS A 54 17.14 -5.60 3.62
CA LYS A 54 16.88 -4.20 3.20
C LYS A 54 15.39 -3.83 3.06
N LYS A 55 14.48 -4.80 3.10
CA LYS A 55 13.03 -4.58 2.91
C LYS A 55 12.30 -4.20 4.20
N VAL A 56 13.02 -4.13 5.32
CA VAL A 56 12.43 -3.72 6.59
C VAL A 56 12.57 -2.22 6.80
N LEU A 57 11.62 -1.66 7.53
CA LEU A 57 11.60 -0.31 8.02
C LEU A 57 11.84 -0.37 9.54
N PRO A 58 13.06 -0.10 10.02
CA PRO A 58 13.29 0.10 11.45
C PRO A 58 12.58 1.36 11.94
N LEU A 59 11.90 1.29 13.08
CA LEU A 59 11.23 2.42 13.71
C LEU A 59 11.22 2.29 15.24
N CYS A 60 11.19 3.43 15.93
CA CYS A 60 10.90 3.51 17.35
C CYS A 60 9.39 3.73 17.52
N ASN A 61 8.71 2.90 18.30
CA ASN A 61 7.31 3.13 18.62
C ASN A 61 7.13 4.14 19.77
N GLU A 62 5.88 4.46 20.11
CA GLU A 62 5.52 5.40 21.17
C GLU A 62 6.01 5.01 22.58
N TRP A 63 6.30 3.72 22.80
CA TRP A 63 6.88 3.22 24.05
C TRP A 63 8.40 3.18 24.05
N GLY A 64 9.05 3.75 23.03
CA GLY A 64 10.51 3.74 22.91
C GLY A 64 11.09 2.35 22.61
N GLN A 65 10.33 1.45 22.00
CA GLN A 65 10.79 0.11 21.60
C GLN A 65 11.25 0.10 20.15
N CYS A 66 12.28 -0.68 19.85
CA CYS A 66 12.72 -0.92 18.49
C CYS A 66 11.82 -1.93 17.77
N ILE A 67 11.19 -1.51 16.68
CA ILE A 67 10.33 -2.33 15.82
C ILE A 67 10.96 -2.43 14.42
N CYS A 68 11.03 -3.63 13.88
CA CYS A 68 11.36 -3.87 12.48
C CYS A 68 10.07 -4.18 11.72
N ARG A 69 9.58 -3.22 10.93
CA ARG A 69 8.36 -3.34 10.13
C ARG A 69 8.66 -3.85 8.74
N TYR A 70 7.90 -4.79 8.20
CA TYR A 70 8.09 -5.28 6.83
C TYR A 70 6.78 -5.72 6.19
N ARG A 71 6.79 -5.83 4.86
CA ARG A 71 5.67 -6.41 4.11
C ARG A 71 5.71 -7.93 4.24
N CYS A 72 4.65 -8.47 4.81
CA CYS A 72 4.25 -9.87 4.75
C CYS A 72 2.94 -9.94 3.93
#